data_AF-A0A969F6K1-F1
#
_entry.id   AF-A0A969F6K1-F1
#
_cell.length_a   1.000
_cell.length_b   1.000
_cell.length_c   1.000
_cell.angle_alpha   90.00
_cell.angle_beta   90.00
_cell.angle_gamma   90.00
#
_symmetry.space_group_name_H-M   'P 1'
#
loop_
_entity.id
_entity.type
_entity.pdbx_description
1 polymer ?
#
loop_
_entity_poly.entity_id
_entity_poly.type
_entity_poly.pdbx_seq_one_letter_code
_entity_poly.pdbx_strand_id
1 'polypeptide(L)'
;MIHSLHPRPLNPLVSRNPYRKQGLPETAVPLPSITEAKKLLPEPVLPGREEWTALYWRAWEILWANLHQPAPESGFVSPYISLADGDCLLMWEAAMLTQPGLYGRRAFDFIGHSQ
;
A
#
# COMPACT_ATOMS: atom_id res chain seq x y z
N MET A 1 8.82 1.03 17.25
CA MET A 1 8.56 1.29 18.69
C MET A 1 7.86 0.10 19.35
N ILE A 2 8.05 -0.17 20.64
CA ILE A 2 7.08 -0.99 21.40
C ILE A 2 5.92 -0.05 21.70
N HIS A 3 4.75 -0.28 21.11
CA HIS A 3 3.58 0.53 21.42
C HIS A 3 3.33 0.44 22.93
N SER A 4 3.39 1.57 23.64
CA SER A 4 3.43 1.62 25.11
C SER A 4 2.19 0.97 25.76
N LEU A 5 1.07 0.96 25.05
CA LEU A 5 -0.18 0.34 25.51
C LEU A 5 -0.26 -1.18 25.25
N HIS A 6 0.58 -1.73 24.36
CA HIS A 6 0.53 -3.13 23.93
C HIS A 6 1.93 -3.75 23.87
N PRO A 7 2.51 -4.12 25.03
CA PRO A 7 3.82 -4.77 25.07
C PRO A 7 3.79 -6.12 24.34
N ARG A 8 4.90 -6.48 23.70
CA ARG A 8 4.97 -7.73 22.92
C ARG A 8 4.84 -8.94 23.84
N PRO A 9 4.04 -9.96 23.49
CA PRO A 9 3.95 -11.18 24.27
C PRO A 9 5.30 -11.90 24.33
N LEU A 10 5.71 -12.31 25.53
CA LEU A 10 6.89 -13.15 25.77
C LEU A 10 6.56 -14.61 25.42
N ASN A 11 6.44 -14.92 24.13
CA ASN A 11 6.23 -16.28 23.66
C ASN A 11 7.46 -16.78 22.86
N PRO A 12 8.12 -17.89 23.25
CA PRO A 12 9.28 -18.45 22.56
C PRO A 12 9.05 -18.80 21.09
N LEU A 13 7.81 -19.06 20.68
CA LEU A 13 7.47 -19.29 19.27
C LEU A 13 7.50 -17.98 18.48
N VAL A 14 7.15 -16.86 19.11
CA VAL A 14 7.16 -15.53 18.50
C VAL A 14 8.60 -15.04 18.28
N SER A 15 9.58 -15.44 19.10
CA SER A 15 11.00 -15.11 18.84
C SER A 15 11.62 -15.89 17.69
N ARG A 16 11.05 -17.04 17.32
CA ARG A 16 11.49 -17.89 16.20
C ARG A 16 10.89 -17.50 14.85
N ASN A 17 9.96 -16.54 14.81
CA ASN A 17 9.29 -16.14 13.57
C ASN A 17 10.29 -15.44 12.61
N PRO A 18 10.59 -16.01 11.41
CA PRO A 18 11.55 -15.44 10.47
C PRO A 18 11.10 -14.10 9.89
N TYR A 19 9.79 -13.87 9.76
CA TYR A 19 9.21 -12.61 9.28
C TYR A 19 9.50 -11.44 10.23
N ARG A 20 9.88 -11.68 11.49
CA ARG A 20 10.31 -10.61 12.41
C ARG A 20 11.64 -9.97 12.06
N LYS A 21 12.46 -10.65 11.25
CA LYS A 21 13.75 -10.15 10.79
C LYS A 21 13.65 -9.54 9.39
N GLN A 22 12.52 -9.67 8.72
CA GLN A 22 12.25 -8.97 7.48
C GLN A 22 11.94 -7.51 7.83
N GLY A 23 12.95 -6.65 7.68
CA GLY A 23 12.77 -5.21 7.64
C GLY A 23 12.50 -4.76 6.21
N LEU A 24 12.34 -3.44 6.02
CA LEU A 24 12.41 -2.88 4.67
C LEU A 24 13.69 -3.35 3.97
N PRO A 25 13.65 -3.62 2.66
CA PRO A 25 14.87 -3.67 1.86
C PRO A 25 15.68 -2.39 2.08
N GLU A 26 17.01 -2.49 2.23
CA GLU A 26 17.90 -1.34 2.47
C GLU A 26 17.73 -0.20 1.46
N THR A 27 17.28 -0.54 0.24
CA THR A 27 16.78 0.40 -0.77
C THR A 27 15.27 0.43 -0.78
N ALA A 28 14.68 1.41 -0.07
CA ALA A 28 13.30 1.79 -0.30
C ALA A 28 13.15 2.24 -1.76
N VAL A 29 12.41 1.47 -2.57
CA VAL A 29 12.12 1.85 -3.96
C VAL A 29 11.25 3.12 -3.91
N PRO A 30 11.65 4.23 -4.57
CA PRO A 30 10.86 5.46 -4.56
C PRO A 30 9.46 5.20 -5.11
N LEU A 31 8.46 5.87 -4.53
CA LEU A 31 7.09 5.75 -5.02
C LEU A 31 6.99 6.42 -6.40
N PRO A 32 6.37 5.77 -7.41
CA PRO A 32 6.19 6.38 -8.70
C PRO A 32 5.22 7.56 -8.59
N SER A 33 5.46 8.62 -9.36
CA SER A 33 4.49 9.72 -9.46
C SER A 33 3.20 9.23 -10.12
N ILE A 34 2.07 9.87 -9.83
CA ILE A 34 0.80 9.55 -10.51
C ILE A 34 0.90 9.75 -12.03
N THR A 35 1.72 10.70 -12.48
CA THR A 35 1.96 10.96 -13.91
C THR A 35 2.67 9.80 -14.61
N GLU A 36 3.63 9.16 -13.93
CA GLU A 36 4.28 7.96 -14.45
C GLU A 36 3.35 6.75 -14.35
N ALA A 37 2.66 6.59 -13.23
CA ALA A 37 1.72 5.51 -12.98
C ALA A 37 0.59 5.47 -14.02
N LYS A 38 0.00 6.61 -14.37
CA LYS A 38 -1.08 6.73 -15.37
C LYS A 38 -0.74 6.07 -16.71
N LYS A 39 0.53 6.01 -17.10
CA LYS A 39 0.98 5.36 -18.35
C LYS A 39 0.85 3.83 -18.34
N LEU A 40 0.76 3.24 -17.15
CA LEU A 40 0.76 1.79 -16.92
C LEU A 40 -0.57 1.29 -16.35
N LEU A 41 -1.36 2.20 -15.77
CA LEU A 41 -2.69 1.92 -15.27
C LEU A 41 -3.62 1.46 -16.41
N PRO A 42 -4.64 0.64 -16.10
CA PRO A 42 -5.63 0.25 -17.10
C PRO A 42 -6.37 1.46 -17.68
N GLU A 43 -6.64 1.43 -18.99
CA GLU A 43 -7.48 2.45 -19.64
C GLU A 43 -8.98 2.14 -19.39
N PRO A 44 -9.79 3.14 -19.02
CA PRO A 44 -11.21 2.93 -18.79
C PRO A 44 -11.98 2.76 -20.11
N VAL A 45 -12.87 1.75 -20.20
CA VAL A 45 -13.76 1.55 -21.35
C VAL A 45 -15.15 2.11 -21.02
N LEU A 46 -15.33 3.42 -21.19
CA LEU A 46 -16.53 4.17 -20.77
C LEU A 46 -17.04 5.12 -21.89
N PRO A 47 -17.59 4.59 -22.99
CA PRO A 47 -17.98 5.41 -24.13
C PRO A 47 -19.13 6.37 -23.79
N GLY A 48 -19.01 7.64 -24.22
CA GLY A 48 -20.06 8.64 -24.09
C GLY A 48 -20.33 9.15 -22.67
N ARG A 49 -19.43 8.88 -21.71
CA ARG A 49 -19.56 9.32 -20.31
C ARG A 49 -18.26 9.92 -19.79
N GLU A 50 -18.01 11.17 -20.18
CA GLU A 50 -16.81 11.90 -19.81
C GLU A 50 -16.68 12.05 -18.29
N GLU A 51 -17.79 12.21 -17.58
CA GLU A 51 -17.85 12.35 -16.14
C GLU A 51 -17.40 11.08 -15.40
N TRP A 52 -17.66 9.89 -15.97
CA TRP A 52 -17.20 8.63 -15.38
C TRP A 52 -15.71 8.39 -15.65
N THR A 53 -15.22 8.82 -16.82
CA THR A 53 -13.78 8.82 -17.12
C THR A 53 -13.04 9.75 -16.17
N ALA A 54 -13.58 10.94 -15.89
CA ALA A 54 -13.01 11.85 -14.90
C ALA A 54 -13.01 11.24 -13.49
N LEU A 55 -14.11 10.61 -13.08
CA LEU A 55 -14.21 9.92 -11.79
C LEU A 55 -13.19 8.78 -11.66
N TYR A 56 -13.01 7.99 -12.73
CA TYR A 56 -12.03 6.91 -12.79
C TYR A 56 -10.61 7.42 -12.51
N TRP A 57 -10.19 8.48 -13.21
CA TRP A 57 -8.86 9.06 -12.99
C TRP A 57 -8.73 9.74 -11.63
N ARG A 58 -9.80 10.34 -11.13
CA ARG A 58 -9.82 10.93 -9.80
C ARG A 58 -9.63 9.89 -8.70
N ALA A 59 -10.20 8.70 -8.84
CA ALA A 59 -10.02 7.61 -7.88
C ALA A 59 -8.53 7.19 -7.79
N TRP A 60 -7.84 7.11 -8.91
CA TRP A 60 -6.40 6.82 -8.93
C TRP A 60 -5.56 7.92 -8.28
N GLU A 61 -5.90 9.19 -8.50
CA GLU A 61 -5.23 10.31 -7.84
C GLU A 61 -5.39 10.25 -6.32
N ILE A 62 -6.58 9.90 -5.83
CA ILE A 62 -6.83 9.72 -4.39
C ILE A 62 -6.01 8.56 -3.85
N LEU A 63 -5.98 7.41 -4.54
CA LEU A 63 -5.17 6.26 -4.12
C LEU A 63 -3.68 6.59 -4.04
N TRP A 64 -3.14 7.29 -5.04
CA TRP A 64 -1.73 7.70 -5.06
C TRP A 64 -1.39 8.74 -4.00
N ALA A 65 -2.31 9.66 -3.70
CA ALA A 65 -2.13 10.65 -2.64
C ALA A 65 -2.05 10.00 -1.24
N ASN A 66 -2.56 8.78 -1.11
CA ASN A 66 -2.58 7.99 0.13
C ASN A 66 -1.58 6.82 0.09
N LEU A 67 -0.57 6.89 -0.78
CA LEU A 67 0.50 5.91 -0.86
C LEU A 67 1.64 6.32 0.06
N HIS A 68 2.02 5.41 0.98
CA HIS A 68 3.00 5.70 2.01
C HIS A 68 4.24 4.82 1.88
N GLN A 69 5.39 5.44 2.09
CA GLN A 69 6.60 4.69 2.44
C GLN A 69 6.51 4.28 3.91
N PRO A 70 6.82 3.03 4.23
CA PRO A 70 6.86 2.58 5.62
C PRO A 70 8.00 3.25 6.39
N ALA A 71 7.70 3.74 7.59
CA ALA A 71 8.72 4.25 8.50
C ALA A 71 9.66 3.12 8.94
N PRO A 72 10.97 3.37 9.17
CA PRO A 72 11.95 2.34 9.52
C PRO A 72 11.53 1.45 10.71
N GLU A 73 10.85 2.03 11.70
CA GLU A 73 10.43 1.40 12.93
C GLU A 73 8.99 0.87 12.94
N SER A 74 8.26 0.99 11.81
CA SER A 74 6.87 0.55 11.66
C SER A 74 6.71 -0.97 11.61
N GLY A 75 7.74 -1.67 11.12
CA GLY A 75 7.70 -3.13 10.91
C GLY A 75 6.95 -3.55 9.63
N PHE A 76 6.48 -2.62 8.82
CA PHE A 76 6.04 -2.90 7.46
C PHE A 76 7.25 -3.21 6.57
N VAL A 77 7.05 -4.05 5.55
CA VAL A 77 8.12 -4.52 4.65
C VAL A 77 7.98 -3.97 3.23
N SER A 78 6.91 -3.23 2.96
CA SER A 78 6.62 -2.64 1.66
C SER A 78 5.79 -1.35 1.82
N PRO A 79 5.79 -0.49 0.79
CA PRO A 79 4.79 0.56 0.65
C PRO A 79 3.36 0.06 0.77
N TYR A 80 2.48 0.91 1.27
CA TYR A 80 1.08 0.59 1.53
C TYR A 80 0.17 1.79 1.26
N ILE A 81 -1.11 1.52 1.07
CA ILE A 81 -2.15 2.55 0.95
C ILE A 81 -2.96 2.58 2.24
N SER A 82 -3.20 3.77 2.78
CA SER A 82 -4.07 3.98 3.93
C SER A 82 -4.94 5.19 3.70
N LEU A 83 -6.26 5.04 3.79
CA LEU A 83 -7.22 6.15 3.69
C LEU A 83 -7.65 6.66 5.07
N ALA A 84 -7.28 5.96 6.15
CA ALA A 84 -7.60 6.37 7.51
C ALA A 84 -6.79 7.59 7.94
N ASP A 85 -7.48 8.54 8.55
CA ASP A 85 -6.86 9.62 9.32
C ASP A 85 -6.37 9.06 10.67
N GLY A 86 -5.09 8.69 10.76
CA GLY A 86 -4.45 8.27 12.01
C GLY A 86 -3.24 7.37 11.84
N ASP A 87 -2.65 6.96 12.98
CA ASP A 87 -1.43 6.13 13.02
C ASP A 87 -1.71 4.62 12.85
N CYS A 88 -2.96 4.25 12.58
CA CYS A 88 -3.40 2.87 12.48
C CYS A 88 -3.81 2.53 11.05
N LEU A 89 -3.21 1.48 10.48
CA LEU A 89 -3.72 0.86 9.26
C LEU A 89 -4.92 -0.02 9.61
N LEU A 90 -6.10 0.35 9.11
CA LEU A 90 -7.31 -0.43 9.37
C LEU A 90 -7.38 -1.65 8.44
N MET A 91 -7.49 -2.83 9.03
CA MET A 91 -7.45 -4.09 8.29
C MET A 91 -8.58 -4.22 7.26
N TRP A 92 -9.78 -3.69 7.56
CA TRP A 92 -10.91 -3.75 6.65
C TRP A 92 -10.72 -2.86 5.42
N GLU A 93 -10.11 -1.68 5.58
CA GLU A 93 -9.75 -0.80 4.46
C GLU A 93 -8.65 -1.41 3.62
N ALA A 94 -7.58 -1.93 4.25
CA ALA A 94 -6.50 -2.62 3.57
C ALA A 94 -7.03 -3.79 2.73
N ALA A 95 -8.01 -4.55 3.25
CA ALA A 95 -8.65 -5.64 2.51
C ALA A 95 -9.36 -5.13 1.24
N MET A 96 -10.09 -4.00 1.32
CA MET A 96 -10.78 -3.42 0.17
C MET A 96 -9.81 -2.83 -0.86
N LEU A 97 -8.74 -2.19 -0.38
CA LEU A 97 -7.69 -1.62 -1.21
C LEU A 97 -6.86 -2.67 -1.95
N THR A 98 -7.05 -3.96 -1.64
CA THR A 98 -6.39 -5.02 -2.40
C THR A 98 -6.84 -5.11 -3.85
N GLN A 99 -8.11 -4.82 -4.12
CA GLN A 99 -8.69 -4.89 -5.46
C GLN A 99 -8.11 -3.85 -6.42
N PRO A 100 -8.14 -2.52 -6.12
CA PRO A 100 -7.49 -1.55 -6.97
C PRO A 100 -5.98 -1.80 -7.06
N GLY A 101 -5.35 -2.39 -6.05
CA GLY A 101 -3.93 -2.71 -6.12
C GLY A 101 -3.56 -3.80 -7.09
N LEU A 102 -4.33 -4.87 -7.10
CA LEU A 102 -4.16 -5.89 -8.12
C LEU A 102 -4.45 -5.34 -9.53
N TYR A 103 -5.48 -4.50 -9.65
CA TYR A 103 -5.86 -3.89 -10.92
C TYR A 103 -4.79 -2.92 -11.47
N GLY A 104 -4.13 -2.16 -10.58
CA GLY A 104 -3.09 -1.19 -10.90
C GLY A 104 -1.66 -1.75 -10.87
N ARG A 105 -1.45 -3.06 -10.66
CA ARG A 105 -0.15 -3.67 -10.34
C ARG A 105 0.98 -3.35 -11.32
N ARG A 106 0.66 -3.10 -12.59
CA ARG A 106 1.66 -2.71 -13.61
C ARG A 106 2.30 -1.35 -13.33
N ALA A 107 1.56 -0.44 -12.71
CA ALA A 107 2.04 0.90 -12.37
C ALA A 107 2.87 0.87 -11.09
N PHE A 108 2.48 0.03 -10.12
CA PHE A 108 3.19 -0.14 -8.87
C PHE A 108 2.74 -1.44 -8.17
N ASP A 109 3.69 -2.31 -7.81
CA ASP A 109 3.37 -3.57 -7.14
C ASP A 109 3.41 -3.41 -5.62
N PHE A 110 2.29 -2.98 -5.04
CA PHE A 110 2.16 -2.78 -3.59
C PHE A 110 1.57 -3.98 -2.84
N ILE A 111 1.04 -4.99 -3.55
CA ILE A 111 0.43 -6.18 -2.94
C ILE A 111 1.01 -7.42 -3.62
N GLY A 112 2.16 -7.82 -3.11
CA GLY A 112 2.83 -9.05 -3.53
C GLY A 112 4.11 -8.76 -4.29
N HIS A 113 5.24 -8.77 -3.57
CA HIS A 113 6.51 -9.05 -4.22
C HIS A 113 6.50 -10.51 -4.68
N SER A 114 6.22 -10.75 -5.95
CA SER A 114 6.69 -12.00 -6.58
C SER A 114 8.21 -11.87 -6.72
N GLN A 115 8.93 -12.57 -5.84
CA GLN A 115 10.30 -12.97 -6.13
C GLN A 115 10.32 -13.96 -7.29
#